data_AF-W0FL33-F1
#
_entry.id   AF-W0FL33-F1
#
_cell.length_a   1.000
_cell.length_b   1.000
_cell.length_c   1.000
_cell.angle_alpha   90.00
_cell.angle_beta   90.00
_cell.angle_gamma   90.00
#
_symmetry.space_group_name_H-M   'P 1'
#
loop_
_entity.id
_entity.type
_entity.pdbx_description
1 polymer ?
#
loop_
_entity_poly.entity_id
_entity_poly.type
_entity_poly.pdbx_seq_one_letter_code
_entity_poly.pdbx_strand_id
1 'polypeptide(L)'
;MDNPAQTDKIKPIMTEKEADEFIKSLPVTGMEWIEDRNRRKEAFTRVLSSGTRSEIAALIELVISHRKLLENEGRKLNAQDERALDEAMRRIDNELAVIKGVEPQVIQEQIISMIDAV
;
A
#
# COMPACT_ATOMS: atom_id res chain seq x y z
N MET A 1 -31.26 -1.35 -31.23
CA MET A 1 -31.19 -1.36 -29.76
C MET A 1 -29.72 -1.41 -29.42
N ASP A 2 -29.06 -0.26 -29.49
CA ASP A 2 -27.63 -0.14 -29.24
C ASP A 2 -27.46 0.20 -27.77
N ASN A 3 -26.70 -0.60 -27.03
CA ASN A 3 -26.33 -0.31 -25.65
C ASN A 3 -24.84 0.05 -25.62
N PRO A 4 -24.44 1.32 -25.78
CA PRO A 4 -23.05 1.72 -25.74
C PRO A 4 -22.71 2.35 -24.38
N ALA A 5 -22.56 1.56 -23.31
CA ALA A 5 -22.00 2.07 -22.05
C ALA A 5 -21.66 0.96 -21.03
N GLN A 6 -20.70 0.07 -21.32
CA GLN A 6 -20.14 -0.81 -20.27
C GLN A 6 -18.62 -1.05 -20.37
N THR A 7 -17.84 -0.11 -20.92
CA THR A 7 -16.38 -0.26 -21.03
C THR A 7 -15.56 0.47 -19.96
N ASP A 8 -16.17 1.24 -19.06
CA ASP A 8 -15.44 2.02 -18.02
C ASP A 8 -15.01 1.23 -16.77
N LYS A 9 -14.94 -0.11 -16.82
CA LYS A 9 -14.59 -0.94 -15.65
C LYS A 9 -13.24 -1.66 -15.73
N ILE A 10 -12.39 -1.31 -16.69
CA ILE A 10 -11.01 -1.80 -16.70
C ILE A 10 -10.13 -0.65 -16.22
N LYS A 11 -9.68 -0.69 -14.95
CA LYS A 11 -8.57 0.17 -14.52
C LYS A 11 -7.41 -0.12 -15.48
N PRO A 12 -6.85 0.88 -16.20
CA PRO A 12 -5.74 0.63 -17.09
C PRO A 12 -4.61 -0.08 -16.32
N ILE A 13 -4.02 -1.08 -16.98
CA ILE A 13 -2.80 -1.72 -16.50
C ILE A 13 -1.76 -0.60 -16.44
N MET A 14 -1.18 -0.41 -15.26
CA MET A 14 -0.13 0.57 -15.04
C MET A 14 1.05 0.21 -15.96
N THR A 15 1.51 1.18 -16.72
CA THR A 15 2.72 1.05 -17.54
C THR A 15 3.96 1.03 -16.64
N GLU A 16 5.09 0.54 -17.17
CA GLU A 16 6.36 0.55 -16.44
C GLU A 16 6.75 1.96 -15.96
N LYS A 17 6.50 2.98 -16.79
CA LYS A 17 6.74 4.38 -16.43
C LYS A 17 5.84 4.84 -15.28
N GLU A 18 4.56 4.50 -15.31
CA GLU A 18 3.62 4.84 -14.23
C GLU A 18 3.94 4.08 -12.94
N ALA A 19 4.49 2.86 -13.03
CA ALA A 19 4.98 2.11 -11.88
C ALA A 19 6.18 2.79 -11.22
N ASP A 20 7.12 3.30 -12.01
CA ASP A 20 8.24 4.09 -11.50
C ASP A 20 7.78 5.40 -10.88
N GLU A 21 6.86 6.11 -11.52
CA GLU A 21 6.27 7.34 -10.98
C GLU A 21 5.50 7.07 -9.69
N PHE A 22 4.78 5.95 -9.61
CA PHE A 22 4.07 5.52 -8.41
C PHE A 22 5.03 5.26 -7.25
N ILE A 23 6.09 4.47 -7.44
CA ILE A 23 7.09 4.23 -6.39
C ILE A 23 7.75 5.55 -5.94
N LYS A 24 8.08 6.43 -6.88
CA LYS A 24 8.66 7.76 -6.58
C LYS A 24 7.68 8.72 -5.91
N SER A 25 6.38 8.48 -6.03
CA SER A 25 5.35 9.29 -5.36
C SER A 25 5.19 8.93 -3.89
N LEU A 26 5.77 7.82 -3.44
CA LEU A 26 5.88 7.50 -2.01
C LEU A 26 6.97 8.40 -1.39
N PRO A 27 6.73 9.00 -0.21
CA PRO A 27 5.54 8.87 0.64
C PRO A 27 4.30 9.64 0.15
N VAL A 28 3.13 9.03 0.36
CA VAL A 28 1.79 9.55 0.05
C VAL A 28 1.04 9.89 1.33
N THR A 29 0.80 11.19 1.54
CA THR A 29 -0.04 11.63 2.66
C THR A 29 -1.51 11.30 2.39
N GLY A 30 -2.08 10.34 3.13
CA GLY A 30 -3.46 9.91 2.88
C GLY A 30 -4.21 9.25 4.03
N MET A 31 -3.55 8.91 5.14
CA MET A 31 -4.19 8.29 6.29
C MET A 31 -3.48 8.67 7.60
N GLU A 32 -4.27 8.89 8.65
CA GLU A 32 -3.76 9.13 10.01
C GLU A 32 -3.93 7.88 10.89
N TRP A 33 -3.07 7.76 11.90
CA TRP A 33 -3.13 6.65 12.84
C TRP A 33 -4.42 6.72 13.67
N ILE A 34 -5.18 5.61 13.69
CA ILE A 34 -6.43 5.51 14.46
C ILE A 34 -6.11 4.79 15.77
N GLU A 35 -6.17 5.47 16.91
CA GLU A 35 -5.87 4.88 18.22
C GLU A 35 -6.80 3.72 18.60
N ASP A 36 -8.10 3.87 18.33
CA ASP A 36 -9.07 2.80 18.55
C ASP A 36 -8.77 1.61 17.65
N ARG A 37 -8.35 0.50 18.26
CA ARG A 37 -7.92 -0.71 17.55
C ARG A 37 -9.04 -1.33 16.69
N ASN A 38 -10.29 -1.27 17.13
CA ASN A 38 -11.41 -1.84 16.37
C ASN A 38 -11.71 -0.96 15.15
N ARG A 39 -11.75 0.37 15.33
CA ARG A 39 -11.93 1.30 14.20
C ARG A 39 -10.77 1.22 13.22
N ARG A 40 -9.53 1.08 13.70
CA ARG A 40 -8.35 0.88 12.86
C ARG A 40 -8.45 -0.42 12.06
N LYS A 41 -8.86 -1.52 12.70
CA LYS A 41 -9.11 -2.79 12.03
C LYS A 41 -10.08 -2.64 10.86
N GLU A 42 -11.22 -1.99 11.11
CA GLU A 42 -12.26 -1.78 10.11
C GLU A 42 -11.77 -0.92 8.95
N ALA A 43 -11.05 0.17 9.25
CA ALA A 43 -10.46 1.04 8.24
C ALA A 43 -9.44 0.29 7.37
N PHE A 44 -8.51 -0.46 7.97
CA PHE A 44 -7.51 -1.23 7.26
C PHE A 44 -8.17 -2.32 6.41
N THR A 45 -9.15 -3.03 6.97
CA THR A 45 -9.89 -4.08 6.24
C THR A 45 -10.64 -3.49 5.04
N ARG A 46 -11.25 -2.30 5.18
CA ARG A 46 -11.92 -1.62 4.07
C ARG A 46 -10.93 -1.29 2.95
N VAL A 47 -9.79 -0.68 3.28
CA VAL A 47 -8.75 -0.35 2.29
C VAL A 47 -8.20 -1.60 1.63
N LEU A 48 -7.94 -2.66 2.40
CA LEU A 48 -7.53 -3.95 1.85
C LEU A 48 -8.64 -4.64 1.04
N SER A 49 -9.93 -4.34 1.22
CA SER A 49 -10.99 -5.02 0.46
C SER A 49 -11.30 -4.33 -0.87
N SER A 50 -11.30 -2.99 -0.88
CA SER A 50 -11.80 -2.22 -2.01
C SER A 50 -10.99 -0.94 -2.31
N GLY A 51 -9.86 -0.74 -1.63
CA GLY A 51 -9.03 0.44 -1.80
C GLY A 51 -8.38 0.53 -3.17
N THR A 52 -8.13 1.76 -3.59
CA THR A 52 -7.26 2.10 -4.71
C THR A 52 -5.78 1.86 -4.37
N ARG A 53 -4.91 1.83 -5.38
CA ARG A 53 -3.45 1.68 -5.17
C ARG A 53 -2.92 2.77 -4.25
N SER A 54 -3.39 4.00 -4.42
CA SER A 54 -3.02 5.15 -3.57
C SER A 54 -3.50 4.98 -2.12
N GLU A 55 -4.70 4.44 -1.88
CA GLU A 55 -5.16 4.17 -0.51
C GLU A 55 -4.36 3.03 0.14
N ILE A 56 -4.01 1.99 -0.61
CA ILE A 56 -3.17 0.89 -0.12
C ILE A 56 -1.74 1.41 0.17
N ALA A 57 -1.19 2.25 -0.69
CA ALA A 57 0.09 2.93 -0.47
C ALA A 57 0.08 3.80 0.80
N ALA A 58 -0.97 4.61 1.01
CA ALA A 58 -1.12 5.41 2.22
C ALA A 58 -1.23 4.53 3.47
N LEU A 59 -1.89 3.37 3.39
CA LEU A 59 -1.93 2.38 4.47
C LEU A 59 -0.53 1.81 4.77
N ILE A 60 0.22 1.44 3.73
CA ILE A 60 1.59 0.91 3.84
C ILE A 60 2.49 1.91 4.57
N GLU A 61 2.51 3.16 4.10
CA GLU A 61 3.31 4.22 4.70
C GLU A 61 2.91 4.45 6.16
N LEU A 62 1.61 4.61 6.44
CA LEU A 62 1.13 4.83 7.80
C LEU A 62 1.65 3.75 8.76
N VAL A 63 1.55 2.48 8.36
CA VAL A 63 1.91 1.35 9.23
C VAL A 63 3.43 1.18 9.34
N ILE A 64 4.21 1.45 8.30
CA ILE A 64 5.70 1.47 8.39
C ILE A 64 6.16 2.60 9.31
N SER A 65 5.65 3.82 9.10
CA SER A 65 6.00 4.98 9.91
C SER A 65 5.63 4.76 11.39
N HIS A 66 4.47 4.18 11.65
CA HIS A 66 4.07 3.84 13.02
C HIS A 66 4.93 2.70 13.61
N ARG A 67 5.31 1.70 12.82
CA ARG A 67 6.23 0.63 13.26
C ARG A 67 7.54 1.23 13.76
N LYS A 68 8.15 2.16 13.02
CA LYS A 68 9.38 2.84 13.45
C LYS A 68 9.21 3.62 14.73
N LEU A 69 8.09 4.34 14.87
CA LEU A 69 7.79 5.06 16.12
C LEU A 69 7.76 4.10 17.31
N LEU A 70 7.08 2.96 17.16
CA LEU A 70 7.05 1.92 18.20
C LEU A 70 8.42 1.30 18.46
N GLU A 71 9.21 1.03 17.42
CA GLU A 71 10.56 0.47 17.56
C GLU A 71 11.50 1.41 18.34
N ASN A 72 11.39 2.72 18.12
CA ASN A 72 12.09 3.73 18.92
C ASN A 72 11.68 3.74 20.40
N GLU A 73 10.47 3.28 20.71
CA GLU A 73 9.97 3.07 22.07
C GLU A 73 10.28 1.66 22.62
N GLY A 74 10.99 0.81 21.88
CA GLY A 74 11.24 -0.60 22.25
C GLY A 74 10.01 -1.50 22.13
N ARG A 75 9.01 -1.07 21.35
CA ARG A 75 7.73 -1.76 21.11
C ARG A 75 7.68 -2.26 19.66
N LYS A 76 6.67 -3.08 19.37
CA LYS A 76 6.40 -3.62 18.03
C LYS A 76 4.93 -3.46 17.67
N LEU A 77 4.63 -3.53 16.38
CA LEU A 77 3.25 -3.66 15.91
C LEU A 77 2.60 -4.90 16.54
N ASN A 78 1.29 -4.85 16.67
CA ASN A 78 0.54 -6.07 17.02
C ASN A 78 0.34 -6.93 15.76
N ALA A 79 0.08 -8.22 15.96
CA ALA A 79 -0.09 -9.20 14.88
C ALA A 79 -1.22 -8.88 13.89
N GLN A 80 -2.20 -8.03 14.26
CA GLN A 80 -3.26 -7.62 13.34
C GLN A 80 -2.75 -6.54 12.38
N ASP A 81 -2.04 -5.54 12.89
CA ASP A 81 -1.46 -4.47 12.07
C ASP A 81 -0.30 -5.01 11.21
N GLU A 82 0.49 -5.97 11.72
CA GLU A 82 1.52 -6.68 10.92
C GLU A 82 0.90 -7.41 9.72
N ARG A 83 -0.14 -8.22 9.96
CA ARG A 83 -0.84 -8.93 8.86
C ARG A 83 -1.48 -7.98 7.86
N ALA A 84 -1.98 -6.83 8.32
CA ALA A 84 -2.53 -5.82 7.41
C ALA A 84 -1.43 -5.22 6.54
N LEU A 85 -0.25 -4.95 7.09
CA LEU A 85 0.90 -4.48 6.33
C LEU A 85 1.35 -5.54 5.30
N ASP A 86 1.52 -6.78 5.73
CA ASP A 86 2.00 -7.86 4.84
C ASP A 86 1.06 -8.06 3.65
N GLU A 87 -0.26 -8.04 3.88
CA GLU A 87 -1.25 -8.15 2.81
C GLU A 87 -1.28 -6.91 1.90
N ALA A 88 -1.12 -5.71 2.47
CA ALA A 88 -1.04 -4.47 1.68
C ALA A 88 0.19 -4.49 0.76
N MET A 89 1.36 -4.81 1.33
CA MET A 89 2.64 -4.87 0.61
C MET A 89 2.58 -5.92 -0.50
N ARG A 90 2.16 -7.14 -0.15
CA ARG A 90 2.04 -8.25 -1.11
C ARG A 90 1.19 -7.88 -2.34
N ARG A 91 0.16 -7.05 -2.19
CA ARG A 91 -0.65 -6.61 -3.34
C ARG A 91 0.10 -5.65 -4.25
N ILE A 92 0.73 -4.63 -3.68
CA ILE A 92 1.48 -3.62 -4.42
C ILE A 92 2.75 -4.24 -5.04
N ASP A 93 3.50 -5.02 -4.25
CA ASP A 93 4.73 -5.67 -4.70
C ASP A 93 4.47 -6.59 -5.88
N ASN A 94 3.46 -7.47 -5.79
CA ASN A 94 3.14 -8.39 -6.88
C ASN A 94 2.67 -7.65 -8.14
N GLU A 95 1.88 -6.59 -7.99
CA GLU A 95 1.42 -5.80 -9.12
C GLU A 95 2.60 -5.14 -9.85
N LEU A 96 3.48 -4.48 -9.12
CA LEU A 96 4.64 -3.78 -9.67
C LEU A 96 5.72 -4.75 -10.18
N ALA A 97 5.91 -5.89 -9.50
CA ALA A 97 6.84 -6.95 -9.90
C ALA A 97 6.50 -7.50 -11.29
N VAL A 98 5.21 -7.75 -11.54
CA VAL A 98 4.72 -8.20 -12.85
C VAL A 98 4.98 -7.15 -13.93
N ILE A 99 4.75 -5.87 -13.64
CA ILE A 99 4.95 -4.77 -14.59
C ILE A 99 6.44 -4.59 -14.91
N LYS A 100 7.31 -4.70 -13.90
CA LYS A 100 8.75 -4.42 -14.01
C LYS A 100 9.59 -5.65 -14.36
N GLY A 101 9.01 -6.85 -14.33
CA GLY A 101 9.74 -8.09 -14.61
C GLY A 101 10.80 -8.44 -13.58
N VAL A 102 10.55 -8.14 -12.30
CA VAL A 102 11.47 -8.39 -11.18
C VAL A 102 10.78 -9.18 -10.08
N GLU A 103 11.53 -9.65 -9.08
CA GLU A 103 10.95 -10.32 -7.91
C GLU A 103 10.21 -9.34 -6.99
N PRO A 104 9.08 -9.73 -6.36
CA PRO A 104 8.33 -8.87 -5.42
C PRO A 104 9.18 -8.32 -4.29
N GLN A 105 10.16 -9.07 -3.79
CA GLN A 105 11.07 -8.63 -2.74
C GLN A 105 11.90 -7.41 -3.15
N VAL A 106 12.29 -7.31 -4.42
CA VAL A 106 13.04 -6.14 -4.93
C VAL A 106 12.17 -4.89 -4.88
N ILE A 107 10.87 -5.00 -5.17
CA ILE A 107 9.92 -3.89 -5.06
C ILE A 107 9.70 -3.53 -3.59
N GLN A 108 9.51 -4.54 -2.74
CA GLN A 108 9.29 -4.35 -1.31
C GLN A 108 10.42 -3.55 -0.66
N GLU A 109 11.67 -3.91 -0.95
CA GLU A 109 12.85 -3.21 -0.46
C GLU A 109 12.92 -1.76 -0.97
N GLN A 110 12.56 -1.51 -2.23
CA GLN A 110 12.50 -0.16 -2.80
C GLN A 110 11.46 0.72 -2.10
N ILE A 111 10.25 0.18 -1.86
CA ILE A 111 9.17 0.89 -1.18
C ILE A 111 9.57 1.25 0.25
N ILE A 112 10.08 0.28 1.00
CA ILE A 112 10.55 0.51 2.38
C ILE A 112 11.67 1.56 2.39
N SER A 113 12.66 1.42 1.51
CA SER A 113 13.76 2.40 1.43
C SER A 113 13.27 3.81 1.08
N MET A 114 12.23 3.95 0.26
CA MET A 114 11.68 5.26 -0.10
C MET A 114 10.97 5.92 1.09
N ILE A 115 10.18 5.15 1.83
CA ILE A 115 9.49 5.62 3.04
C ILE A 115 10.51 5.89 4.16
N ASP A 116 11.62 5.16 4.20
CA ASP A 116 12.68 5.31 5.18
C ASP A 116 13.62 6.49 4.95
N ALA A 117 13.64 7.04 3.75
CA ALA A 117 14.46 8.18 3.40
C ALA A 117 13.87 9.55 3.85
N VAL A 118 12.68 9.56 4.46
CA VAL A 118 11.95 10.76 4.90
C VAL A 118 11.95 10.87 6.43
#